data_AF-A0A0F9CFR0-F1
#
_entry.id   AF-A0A0F9CFR0-F1
#
_cell.length_a   1.000
_cell.length_b   1.000
_cell.length_c   1.000
_cell.angle_alpha   90.00
_cell.angle_beta   90.00
_cell.angle_gamma   90.00
#
_symmetry.space_group_name_H-M   'P 1'
#
loop_
_entity.id
_entity.type
_entity.pdbx_description
1 polymer ?
#
loop_
_entity_poly.entity_id
_entity_poly.type
_entity_poly.pdbx_seq_one_letter_code
_entity_poly.pdbx_strand_id
1 'polypeptide(L)'
;LYTSPDRGATWTERQPAGDVDKNWFCCFVNGAYMIAGVNGGRIYTSSDYGVTWTERQPAGDVDKNWRGTSIDGAYMIAARIGRLYTSSNYGVTWTERQPAGDVNKNWISCFVNGAYMIAGIEPGRLYTSADYGVSWTERQPAGDTNKNWRSCSISGSYMVAGVTISGLYVSSDYGANWTDKQPVSGSWYSCFINGAYVIAGIYNGRLYTSSDYGINWTEEQPAGDINKFWYSCSISGNYMIAGASSDRLYLLTILVPVITTLAPNLVEDGIANLRLNLEDMSGLTIDSVGYYCDENATPSTEYIETGWRAEIETGIYNIYIKTLPAGETTLYVQAWADDSDGNRYTGSILSFDIPSEPEYTELPDIIFPELPDIPAIEIDLPNINYNIGLDLYLDRTYTRKDLEELRRKCINYEKNYIDFCLILNHNTLLVKNFLQSAYNNGVLGGENEMFTKIYPSQQLTPLYLEPLEPNDFKGIINRFINNNTSNSMGLNHNFDLFTEWLNDYNYTSDGYKASYITPREEIITNNEPTVKYLTSKINKLQREVSMASREIKHNFDLMKEIIQ
;
A
#
# COMPACT_ATOMS: atom_id res chain seq x y z
N LEU A 1 -9.69 23.48 5.92
CA LEU A 1 -9.15 22.16 6.35
C LEU A 1 -8.26 21.65 5.24
N TYR A 2 -7.29 20.78 5.49
CA TYR A 2 -6.42 20.26 4.42
C TYR A 2 -6.30 18.74 4.52
N THR A 3 -6.25 18.07 3.37
CA THR A 3 -5.94 16.64 3.27
C THR A 3 -4.73 16.45 2.38
N SER A 4 -3.92 15.45 2.70
CA SER A 4 -2.80 15.04 1.87
C SER A 4 -2.91 13.54 1.59
N PRO A 5 -2.96 13.10 0.31
CA PRO A 5 -2.97 11.68 -0.04
C PRO A 5 -1.56 11.07 -0.06
N ASP A 6 -0.51 11.89 0.00
CA ASP A 6 0.89 11.53 -0.23
C ASP A 6 1.77 11.84 0.99
N ARG A 7 1.23 11.57 2.19
CA ARG A 7 1.95 11.66 3.47
C ARG A 7 2.53 13.05 3.76
N GLY A 8 1.84 14.08 3.33
CA GLY A 8 2.15 15.49 3.60
C GLY A 8 3.04 16.16 2.55
N ALA A 9 3.35 15.50 1.43
CA ALA A 9 4.11 16.09 0.34
C ALA A 9 3.29 17.14 -0.42
N THR A 10 2.01 16.88 -0.69
CA THR A 10 1.06 17.84 -1.26
C THR A 10 -0.21 17.92 -0.44
N TRP A 11 -0.84 19.10 -0.46
CA TRP A 11 -2.02 19.39 0.35
C TRP A 11 -3.13 19.95 -0.52
N THR A 12 -4.32 19.39 -0.37
CA THR A 12 -5.57 19.89 -0.98
C THR A 12 -6.42 20.54 0.11
N GLU A 13 -6.82 21.78 -0.11
CA GLU A 13 -7.77 22.46 0.75
C GLU A 13 -9.17 21.81 0.64
N ARG A 14 -9.81 21.60 1.79
CA ARG A 14 -11.19 21.14 1.94
C ARG A 14 -12.02 22.24 2.58
N GLN A 15 -13.21 22.44 2.03
CA GLN A 15 -14.16 23.50 2.38
C GLN A 15 -15.51 22.94 2.86
N PRO A 16 -15.59 22.32 4.07
CA PRO A 16 -16.84 21.68 4.53
C PRO A 16 -18.01 22.62 4.71
N ALA A 17 -17.73 23.90 4.95
CA ALA A 17 -18.72 24.96 5.16
C ALA A 17 -18.82 25.90 3.95
N GLY A 18 -18.41 25.42 2.76
CA GLY A 18 -18.19 26.26 1.58
C GLY A 18 -16.98 27.18 1.73
N ASP A 19 -16.92 28.23 0.90
CA ASP A 19 -15.85 29.23 0.85
C ASP A 19 -15.95 30.24 2.01
N VAL A 20 -15.94 29.73 3.24
CA VAL A 20 -16.04 30.50 4.48
C VAL A 20 -15.01 30.02 5.49
N ASP A 21 -14.20 30.95 5.98
CA ASP A 21 -13.27 30.70 7.07
C ASP A 21 -14.02 30.38 8.38
N LYS A 22 -13.63 29.27 8.99
CA LYS A 22 -14.15 28.82 10.29
C LYS A 22 -12.99 28.55 11.25
N ASN A 23 -13.26 28.70 12.54
CA ASN A 23 -12.35 28.31 13.60
C ASN A 23 -12.42 26.78 13.83
N TRP A 24 -11.84 26.01 12.91
CA TRP A 24 -11.71 24.55 13.01
C TRP A 24 -10.83 24.20 14.21
N PHE A 25 -11.45 23.64 15.25
CA PHE A 25 -10.77 23.43 16.54
C PHE A 25 -10.34 21.99 16.76
N CYS A 26 -11.08 21.04 16.20
CA CYS A 26 -10.78 19.62 16.29
C CYS A 26 -11.13 18.93 14.98
N CYS A 27 -10.38 17.87 14.66
CA CYS A 27 -10.71 16.95 13.59
C CYS A 27 -10.17 15.55 13.90
N PHE A 28 -10.75 14.54 13.28
CA PHE A 28 -10.26 13.16 13.33
C PHE A 28 -10.60 12.44 12.03
N VAL A 29 -9.77 11.45 11.68
CA VAL A 29 -9.93 10.62 10.47
C VAL A 29 -9.78 9.14 10.83
N ASN A 30 -10.65 8.31 10.26
CA ASN A 30 -10.59 6.85 10.35
C ASN A 30 -10.98 6.29 8.97
N GLY A 31 -9.97 5.86 8.21
CA GLY A 31 -10.16 5.47 6.80
C GLY A 31 -10.74 6.62 5.95
N ALA A 32 -11.82 6.34 5.22
CA ALA A 32 -12.52 7.32 4.39
C ALA A 32 -13.35 8.35 5.20
N TYR A 33 -13.63 8.05 6.47
CA TYR A 33 -14.52 8.86 7.30
C TYR A 33 -13.76 9.91 8.09
N MET A 34 -14.30 11.12 8.11
CA MET A 34 -13.72 12.26 8.82
C MET A 34 -14.78 12.98 9.63
N ILE A 35 -14.37 13.58 10.73
CA ILE A 35 -15.17 14.48 11.55
C ILE A 35 -14.37 15.73 11.87
N ALA A 36 -15.00 16.90 11.78
CA ALA A 36 -14.39 18.18 12.14
C ALA A 36 -15.37 19.05 12.94
N GLY A 37 -14.88 19.66 14.01
CA GLY A 37 -15.67 20.53 14.89
C GLY A 37 -15.18 21.98 14.83
N VAL A 38 -16.14 22.91 14.77
CA VAL A 38 -15.87 24.35 14.79
C VAL A 38 -16.07 24.91 16.20
N ASN A 39 -15.12 25.72 16.68
CA ASN A 39 -15.31 26.50 17.90
C ASN A 39 -16.21 27.71 17.60
N GLY A 40 -17.41 27.73 18.17
CA GLY A 40 -18.45 28.71 17.85
C GLY A 40 -19.22 28.38 16.57
N GLY A 41 -19.41 27.09 16.28
CA GLY A 41 -20.07 26.63 15.05
C GLY A 41 -20.63 25.22 15.13
N ARG A 42 -20.60 24.51 14.00
CA ARG A 42 -21.19 23.17 13.79
C ARG A 42 -20.13 22.07 13.72
N ILE A 43 -20.59 20.83 13.66
CA ILE A 43 -19.76 19.66 13.31
C ILE A 43 -20.00 19.36 11.84
N TYR A 44 -18.97 18.85 11.15
CA TYR A 44 -19.06 18.40 9.78
C TYR A 44 -18.48 16.99 9.68
N THR A 45 -19.12 16.11 8.93
CA THR A 45 -18.63 14.75 8.66
C THR A 45 -18.48 14.50 7.17
N SER A 46 -17.48 13.72 6.80
CA SER A 46 -17.24 13.24 5.43
C SER A 46 -17.14 11.71 5.45
N SER A 47 -17.53 11.06 4.35
CA SER A 47 -17.37 9.62 4.14
C SER A 47 -16.57 9.27 2.88
N ASP A 48 -15.99 10.27 2.21
CA ASP A 48 -15.33 10.14 0.91
C ASP A 48 -13.97 10.87 0.89
N TYR A 49 -13.19 10.71 1.98
CA TYR A 49 -11.85 11.30 2.10
C TYR A 49 -11.82 12.84 2.07
N GLY A 50 -12.92 13.47 2.48
CA GLY A 50 -13.05 14.91 2.61
C GLY A 50 -13.46 15.61 1.31
N VAL A 51 -13.92 14.87 0.30
CA VAL A 51 -14.41 15.43 -0.96
C VAL A 51 -15.76 16.11 -0.76
N THR A 52 -16.69 15.45 -0.04
CA THR A 52 -17.98 16.03 0.34
C THR A 52 -18.16 16.02 1.85
N TRP A 53 -18.91 17.00 2.35
CA TRP A 53 -19.14 17.18 3.79
C TRP A 53 -20.62 17.39 4.09
N THR A 54 -21.05 16.83 5.21
CA THR A 54 -22.41 17.00 5.74
C THR A 54 -22.32 17.71 7.08
N GLU A 55 -23.04 18.83 7.23
CA GLU A 55 -23.21 19.50 8.52
C GLU A 55 -24.02 18.60 9.48
N ARG A 56 -23.57 18.50 10.74
CA ARG A 56 -24.20 17.77 11.82
C ARG A 56 -24.54 18.70 12.97
N GLN A 57 -25.67 18.41 13.62
CA GLN A 57 -26.26 19.25 14.67
C GLN A 57 -26.52 18.47 15.97
N PRO A 58 -25.48 17.95 16.66
CA PRO A 58 -25.67 17.09 17.84
C PRO A 58 -26.43 17.76 18.99
N ALA A 59 -26.29 19.08 19.10
CA ALA A 59 -26.91 19.91 20.14
C ALA A 59 -28.09 20.74 19.60
N GLY A 60 -28.74 20.26 18.54
CA GLY A 60 -29.80 20.98 17.82
C GLY A 60 -29.25 22.08 16.91
N ASP A 61 -30.17 22.88 16.34
CA ASP A 61 -29.85 23.91 15.36
C ASP A 61 -29.26 25.19 15.99
N VAL A 62 -28.11 25.05 16.65
CA VAL A 62 -27.40 26.15 17.30
C VAL A 62 -25.88 25.96 17.25
N ASP A 63 -25.16 27.07 17.10
CA ASP A 63 -23.70 27.06 17.17
C ASP A 63 -23.21 26.74 18.57
N LYS A 64 -22.11 25.97 18.66
CA LYS A 64 -21.50 25.50 19.90
C LYS A 64 -19.97 25.52 19.81
N ASN A 65 -19.34 25.51 20.98
CA ASN A 65 -17.88 25.47 21.10
C ASN A 65 -17.39 24.02 21.15
N TRP A 66 -17.29 23.38 19.98
CA TRP A 66 -16.74 22.03 19.85
C TRP A 66 -15.23 22.05 20.14
N ARG A 67 -14.78 21.18 21.06
CA ARG A 67 -13.41 21.17 21.58
C ARG A 67 -12.65 19.88 21.28
N GLY A 68 -13.35 18.77 21.13
CA GLY A 68 -12.78 17.49 20.78
C GLY A 68 -13.76 16.66 19.95
N THR A 69 -13.25 15.89 19.01
CA THR A 69 -14.02 14.95 18.19
C THR A 69 -13.16 13.72 17.91
N SER A 70 -13.77 12.54 17.86
CA SER A 70 -13.13 11.31 17.44
C SER A 70 -14.15 10.37 16.79
N ILE A 71 -13.67 9.50 15.90
CA ILE A 71 -14.48 8.54 15.14
C ILE A 71 -13.73 7.19 15.05
N ASP A 72 -14.47 6.10 15.23
CA ASP A 72 -14.02 4.75 14.92
C ASP A 72 -15.18 3.94 14.30
N GLY A 73 -15.08 3.67 13.00
CA GLY A 73 -16.19 3.13 12.21
C GLY A 73 -17.46 3.98 12.33
N ALA A 74 -18.58 3.35 12.70
CA ALA A 74 -19.87 4.03 12.85
C ALA A 74 -19.98 4.88 14.13
N TYR A 75 -19.08 4.72 15.09
CA TYR A 75 -19.16 5.35 16.40
C TYR A 75 -18.37 6.65 16.43
N MET A 76 -18.99 7.70 16.98
CA MET A 76 -18.38 9.01 17.10
C MET A 76 -18.62 9.59 18.49
N ILE A 77 -17.68 10.43 18.91
CA ILE A 77 -17.77 11.21 20.15
C ILE A 77 -17.41 12.66 19.85
N ALA A 78 -18.17 13.59 20.44
CA ALA A 78 -17.95 15.02 20.31
C ALA A 78 -18.06 15.70 21.68
N ALA A 79 -16.97 16.35 22.09
CA ALA A 79 -16.86 17.10 23.32
C ALA A 79 -17.02 18.60 23.06
N ARG A 80 -17.74 19.29 23.94
CA ARG A 80 -17.85 20.74 23.96
C ARG A 80 -17.81 21.29 25.37
N ILE A 81 -17.68 22.61 25.46
CA ILE A 81 -18.06 23.33 26.68
C ILE A 81 -19.55 23.07 26.93
N GLY A 82 -19.86 22.32 27.99
CA GLY A 82 -21.20 21.91 28.43
C GLY A 82 -21.36 20.39 28.49
N ARG A 83 -21.62 19.76 27.35
CA ARG A 83 -22.04 18.34 27.26
C ARG A 83 -21.15 17.53 26.32
N LEU A 84 -21.28 16.22 26.43
CA LEU A 84 -20.69 15.25 25.51
C LEU A 84 -21.80 14.69 24.60
N TYR A 85 -21.50 14.37 23.35
CA TYR A 85 -22.45 13.76 22.43
C TYR A 85 -21.82 12.55 21.77
N THR A 86 -22.60 11.48 21.59
CA THR A 86 -22.16 10.28 20.86
C THR A 86 -23.09 9.97 19.70
N SER A 87 -22.55 9.39 18.64
CA SER A 87 -23.29 8.81 17.53
C SER A 87 -22.85 7.37 17.32
N SER A 88 -23.75 6.52 16.81
CA SER A 88 -23.49 5.12 16.43
C SER A 88 -23.85 4.85 14.96
N ASN A 89 -24.07 5.90 14.17
CA ASN A 89 -24.50 5.82 12.78
C ASN A 89 -23.86 6.93 11.94
N TYR A 90 -22.53 7.07 12.06
CA TYR A 90 -21.75 8.01 11.23
C TYR A 90 -22.20 9.47 11.35
N GLY A 91 -22.68 9.87 12.54
CA GLY A 91 -23.07 11.23 12.84
C GLY A 91 -24.47 11.61 12.34
N VAL A 92 -25.27 10.66 11.84
CA VAL A 92 -26.65 10.93 11.39
C VAL A 92 -27.54 11.32 12.57
N THR A 93 -27.46 10.59 13.68
CA THR A 93 -28.15 10.93 14.93
C THR A 93 -27.17 11.00 16.09
N TRP A 94 -27.46 11.86 17.06
CA TRP A 94 -26.62 12.08 18.22
C TRP A 94 -27.41 11.95 19.52
N THR A 95 -26.76 11.43 20.55
CA THR A 95 -27.30 11.30 21.90
C THR A 95 -26.44 12.14 22.85
N GLU A 96 -27.07 13.03 23.63
CA GLU A 96 -26.39 13.75 24.71
C GLU A 96 -25.98 12.76 25.82
N ARG A 97 -24.74 12.87 26.29
CA ARG A 97 -24.18 12.08 27.39
C ARG A 97 -23.83 12.98 28.57
N GLN A 98 -24.05 12.46 29.77
CA GLN A 98 -23.88 13.17 31.04
C GLN A 98 -23.02 12.37 32.03
N PRO A 99 -21.73 12.09 31.72
CA PRO A 99 -20.88 11.25 32.59
C PRO A 99 -20.71 11.81 34.01
N ALA A 100 -20.72 13.14 34.14
CA ALA A 100 -20.59 13.85 35.40
C ALA A 100 -21.96 14.25 36.01
N GLY A 101 -23.04 13.59 35.59
CA GLY A 101 -24.43 13.94 35.93
C GLY A 101 -24.98 15.13 35.13
N ASP A 102 -26.17 15.59 35.52
CA ASP A 102 -26.91 16.66 34.84
C ASP A 102 -26.34 18.07 35.11
N VAL A 103 -25.03 18.23 34.92
CA VAL A 103 -24.31 19.50 35.06
C VAL A 103 -23.40 19.77 33.86
N ASN A 104 -23.39 21.03 33.40
CA ASN A 104 -22.47 21.43 32.34
C ASN A 104 -21.03 21.40 32.84
N LYS A 105 -20.15 20.77 32.06
CA LYS A 105 -18.70 20.69 32.32
C LYS A 105 -17.93 21.12 31.08
N ASN A 106 -16.69 21.57 31.27
CA ASN A 106 -15.82 21.96 30.18
C ASN A 106 -15.11 20.72 29.62
N TRP A 107 -15.80 19.94 28.77
CA TRP A 107 -15.22 18.77 28.11
C TRP A 107 -14.25 19.24 27.02
N ILE A 108 -12.98 18.88 27.16
CA ILE A 108 -11.90 19.37 26.29
C ILE A 108 -11.34 18.28 25.40
N SER A 109 -11.13 17.07 25.93
CA SER A 109 -10.58 15.93 25.19
C SER A 109 -11.57 14.79 25.17
N CYS A 110 -11.61 14.05 24.07
CA CYS A 110 -12.36 12.81 23.95
C CYS A 110 -11.79 11.90 22.86
N PHE A 111 -11.94 10.60 23.04
CA PHE A 111 -11.52 9.60 22.06
C PHE A 111 -12.45 8.37 22.07
N VAL A 112 -12.60 7.70 20.93
CA VAL A 112 -13.34 6.43 20.78
C VAL A 112 -12.48 5.39 20.08
N ASN A 113 -12.48 4.16 20.59
CA ASN A 113 -11.93 2.98 19.93
C ASN A 113 -12.81 1.75 20.23
N GLY A 114 -13.56 1.29 19.22
CA GLY A 114 -14.61 0.29 19.37
C GLY A 114 -15.65 0.69 20.41
N ALA A 115 -15.88 -0.18 21.39
CA ALA A 115 -16.81 0.05 22.49
C ALA A 115 -16.28 1.02 23.55
N TYR A 116 -14.97 1.28 23.57
CA TYR A 116 -14.32 2.05 24.61
C TYR A 116 -14.26 3.54 24.25
N MET A 117 -14.55 4.38 25.23
CA MET A 117 -14.44 5.83 25.10
C MET A 117 -13.77 6.44 26.32
N ILE A 118 -13.11 7.56 26.12
CA ILE A 118 -12.46 8.36 27.17
C ILE A 118 -12.80 9.83 26.94
N ALA A 119 -13.03 10.58 28.01
CA ALA A 119 -13.30 12.01 27.94
C ALA A 119 -12.73 12.75 29.16
N GLY A 120 -12.11 13.91 28.92
CA GLY A 120 -11.45 14.72 29.93
C GLY A 120 -12.08 16.11 30.11
N ILE A 121 -12.10 16.60 31.35
CA ILE A 121 -12.63 17.91 31.73
C ILE A 121 -11.49 18.84 32.17
N GLU A 122 -11.63 20.13 31.86
CA GLU A 122 -10.69 21.19 32.27
C GLU A 122 -11.39 22.37 32.98
N PRO A 123 -11.22 22.57 34.30
CA PRO A 123 -10.70 21.63 35.28
C PRO A 123 -11.75 20.57 35.66
N GLY A 124 -11.33 19.33 35.88
CA GLY A 124 -12.21 18.26 36.34
C GLY A 124 -11.57 16.87 36.37
N ARG A 125 -12.39 15.88 36.06
CA ARG A 125 -12.05 14.45 36.10
C ARG A 125 -11.95 13.88 34.69
N LEU A 126 -11.39 12.67 34.63
CA LEU A 126 -11.36 11.82 33.45
C LEU A 126 -12.50 10.81 33.56
N TYR A 127 -13.18 10.49 32.47
CA TYR A 127 -14.27 9.50 32.45
C TYR A 127 -14.01 8.49 31.34
N THR A 128 -14.30 7.22 31.62
CA THR A 128 -14.21 6.14 30.62
C THR A 128 -15.54 5.42 30.48
N SER A 129 -15.85 4.95 29.27
CA SER A 129 -16.97 4.06 28.98
C SER A 129 -16.45 2.81 28.28
N ALA A 130 -17.11 1.67 28.50
CA ALA A 130 -16.84 0.40 27.83
C ALA A 130 -18.05 -0.11 27.03
N ASP A 131 -19.08 0.73 26.85
CA ASP A 131 -20.37 0.37 26.28
C ASP A 131 -20.89 1.47 25.32
N TYR A 132 -19.99 2.00 24.48
CA TYR A 132 -20.32 3.01 23.46
C TYR A 132 -20.89 4.32 24.05
N GLY A 133 -20.45 4.68 25.26
CA GLY A 133 -20.85 5.89 25.96
C GLY A 133 -22.20 5.81 26.65
N VAL A 134 -22.78 4.62 26.84
CA VAL A 134 -24.05 4.45 27.55
C VAL A 134 -23.87 4.66 29.05
N SER A 135 -22.87 4.02 29.64
CA SER A 135 -22.45 4.22 31.04
C SER A 135 -21.01 4.74 31.10
N TRP A 136 -20.71 5.46 32.18
CA TRP A 136 -19.41 6.10 32.37
C TRP A 136 -18.91 5.90 33.80
N THR A 137 -17.61 5.66 33.91
CA THR A 137 -16.90 5.52 35.17
C THR A 137 -15.94 6.70 35.32
N GLU A 138 -16.02 7.41 36.44
CA GLU A 138 -15.03 8.43 36.81
C GLU A 138 -13.68 7.79 37.11
N ARG A 139 -12.61 8.36 36.58
CA ARG A 139 -11.21 7.95 36.79
C ARG A 139 -10.42 9.07 37.47
N GLN A 140 -9.55 8.67 38.39
CA GLN A 140 -8.75 9.57 39.22
C GLN A 140 -7.25 9.23 39.17
N PRO A 141 -6.63 9.16 37.97
CA PRO A 141 -5.19 8.87 37.80
C PRO A 141 -4.27 9.79 38.61
N ALA A 142 -4.67 11.05 38.82
CA ALA A 142 -3.92 12.04 39.59
C ALA A 142 -4.45 12.20 41.04
N GLY A 143 -5.09 11.15 41.58
CA GLY A 143 -5.76 11.15 42.87
C GLY A 143 -7.06 11.96 42.90
N ASP A 144 -7.59 12.17 44.10
CA ASP A 144 -8.87 12.86 44.33
C ASP A 144 -8.77 14.40 44.19
N THR A 145 -8.17 14.87 43.10
CA THR A 145 -8.10 16.30 42.75
C THR A 145 -8.53 16.57 41.32
N ASN A 146 -9.19 17.71 41.10
CA ASN A 146 -9.51 18.18 39.74
C ASN A 146 -8.25 18.61 39.00
N LYS A 147 -8.14 18.21 37.74
CA LYS A 147 -7.00 18.48 36.87
C LYS A 147 -7.46 18.97 35.50
N ASN A 148 -6.52 19.50 34.73
CA ASN A 148 -6.78 20.01 33.38
C ASN A 148 -6.43 18.92 32.35
N TRP A 149 -7.38 18.00 32.12
CA TRP A 149 -7.23 16.89 31.16
C TRP A 149 -7.30 17.42 29.73
N ARG A 150 -6.13 17.65 29.11
CA ARG A 150 -6.04 18.41 27.87
C ARG A 150 -6.06 17.56 26.61
N SER A 151 -5.62 16.32 26.72
CA SER A 151 -5.55 15.33 25.64
C SER A 151 -5.78 13.92 26.20
N CYS A 152 -6.33 13.05 25.37
CA CYS A 152 -6.46 11.63 25.66
C CYS A 152 -6.59 10.81 24.37
N SER A 153 -6.18 9.54 24.41
CA SER A 153 -6.25 8.60 23.29
C SER A 153 -6.35 7.16 23.80
N ILE A 154 -6.91 6.27 22.99
CA ILE A 154 -7.09 4.83 23.28
C ILE A 154 -6.51 4.02 22.12
N SER A 155 -5.84 2.91 22.44
CA SER A 155 -5.49 1.86 21.48
C SER A 155 -5.54 0.50 22.15
N GLY A 156 -6.56 -0.31 21.83
CA GLY A 156 -6.78 -1.59 22.50
C GLY A 156 -7.03 -1.40 24.00
N SER A 157 -6.29 -2.12 24.84
CA SER A 157 -6.37 -1.98 26.31
C SER A 157 -5.64 -0.76 26.86
N TYR A 158 -4.81 -0.10 26.05
CA TYR A 158 -3.99 1.02 26.49
C TYR A 158 -4.72 2.35 26.30
N MET A 159 -4.56 3.24 27.29
CA MET A 159 -5.07 4.61 27.26
C MET A 159 -3.99 5.57 27.72
N VAL A 160 -3.88 6.73 27.08
CA VAL A 160 -2.98 7.81 27.48
C VAL A 160 -3.78 9.08 27.73
N ALA A 161 -3.40 9.86 28.75
CA ALA A 161 -4.04 11.12 29.09
C ALA A 161 -3.03 12.17 29.57
N GLY A 162 -2.99 13.32 28.90
CA GLY A 162 -2.10 14.43 29.21
C GLY A 162 -2.77 15.50 30.09
N VAL A 163 -2.01 16.01 31.07
CA VAL A 163 -2.47 17.04 32.00
C VAL A 163 -1.57 18.28 31.96
N THR A 164 -2.19 19.45 32.05
CA THR A 164 -1.46 20.73 32.20
C THR A 164 -0.83 20.84 33.60
N ILE A 165 0.46 21.16 33.67
CA ILE A 165 1.25 21.36 34.91
C ILE A 165 1.05 20.18 35.90
N SER A 166 1.05 18.94 35.41
CA SER A 166 0.92 17.77 36.29
C SER A 166 1.68 16.57 35.73
N GLY A 167 1.07 15.75 34.87
CA GLY A 167 1.68 14.51 34.40
C GLY A 167 1.05 13.95 33.13
N LEU A 168 1.65 12.86 32.65
CA LEU A 168 1.23 12.12 31.47
C LEU A 168 0.93 10.70 31.93
N TYR A 169 -0.35 10.36 32.01
CA TYR A 169 -0.80 9.12 32.62
C TYR A 169 -1.07 8.07 31.54
N VAL A 170 -0.63 6.83 31.80
CA VAL A 170 -0.90 5.67 30.95
C VAL A 170 -1.61 4.59 31.76
N SER A 171 -2.62 3.98 31.16
CA SER A 171 -3.30 2.77 31.62
C SER A 171 -3.09 1.67 30.58
N SER A 172 -2.96 0.42 31.02
CA SER A 172 -2.86 -0.77 30.17
C SER A 172 -4.07 -1.71 30.32
N ASP A 173 -5.08 -1.29 31.10
CA ASP A 173 -6.21 -2.10 31.54
C ASP A 173 -7.56 -1.36 31.40
N TYR A 174 -7.74 -0.71 30.26
CA TYR A 174 -8.98 0.00 29.89
C TYR A 174 -9.34 1.14 30.87
N GLY A 175 -8.33 1.77 31.46
CA GLY A 175 -8.48 2.90 32.36
C GLY A 175 -8.79 2.51 33.80
N ALA A 176 -8.69 1.23 34.19
CA ALA A 176 -8.93 0.81 35.57
C ALA A 176 -7.81 1.28 36.52
N ASN A 177 -6.55 1.09 36.11
CA ASN A 177 -5.38 1.58 36.82
C ASN A 177 -4.54 2.49 35.91
N TRP A 178 -3.90 3.49 36.51
CA TRP A 178 -3.11 4.48 35.79
C TRP A 178 -1.77 4.71 36.48
N THR A 179 -0.73 4.91 35.67
CA THR A 179 0.62 5.25 36.13
C THR A 179 1.05 6.56 35.50
N ASP A 180 1.67 7.45 36.27
CA ASP A 180 2.35 8.63 35.69
C ASP A 180 3.64 8.18 35.00
N LYS A 181 3.73 8.49 33.70
CA LYS A 181 4.78 8.05 32.78
C LYS A 181 5.45 9.22 32.09
N GLN A 182 5.34 10.43 32.62
CA GLN A 182 6.01 11.58 32.03
C GLN A 182 7.55 11.43 32.10
N PRO A 183 8.28 11.64 30.98
CA PRO A 183 9.74 11.63 30.99
C PRO A 183 10.33 12.84 31.70
N VAL A 184 9.61 13.97 31.64
CA VAL A 184 9.98 15.23 32.28
C VAL A 184 8.74 15.93 32.81
N SER A 185 8.91 16.76 33.83
CA SER A 185 7.83 17.64 34.31
C SER A 185 7.42 18.62 33.22
N GLY A 186 6.11 18.68 32.92
CA GLY A 186 5.63 19.53 31.84
C GLY A 186 4.13 19.77 31.84
N SER A 187 3.70 20.63 30.91
CA SER A 187 2.30 20.81 30.56
C SER A 187 1.97 20.00 29.31
N TRP A 188 1.50 18.78 29.50
CA TRP A 188 1.22 17.84 28.43
C TRP A 188 -0.09 18.19 27.71
N TYR A 189 0.02 18.89 26.58
CA TYR A 189 -1.12 19.44 25.86
C TYR A 189 -1.68 18.50 24.81
N SER A 190 -0.81 17.68 24.22
CA SER A 190 -1.17 16.71 23.19
C SER A 190 -0.56 15.36 23.51
N CYS A 191 -1.34 14.30 23.33
CA CYS A 191 -0.85 12.94 23.38
C CYS A 191 -1.68 12.06 22.44
N PHE A 192 -1.05 11.02 21.91
CA PHE A 192 -1.71 10.02 21.08
C PHE A 192 -1.02 8.67 21.29
N ILE A 193 -1.80 7.59 21.17
CA ILE A 193 -1.31 6.22 21.28
C ILE A 193 -1.87 5.38 20.14
N ASN A 194 -1.04 4.55 19.52
CA ASN A 194 -1.47 3.43 18.69
C ASN A 194 -0.91 2.11 19.25
N GLY A 195 -1.17 0.99 18.59
CA GLY A 195 -0.78 -0.34 19.07
C GLY A 195 0.73 -0.60 19.18
N ALA A 196 1.58 0.40 18.92
CA ALA A 196 3.04 0.30 19.00
C ALA A 196 3.70 1.51 19.66
N TYR A 197 3.15 2.72 19.46
CA TYR A 197 3.81 3.97 19.82
C TYR A 197 2.93 4.91 20.62
N VAL A 198 3.59 5.74 21.43
CA VAL A 198 3.03 6.93 22.07
C VAL A 198 3.80 8.15 21.58
N ILE A 199 3.08 9.22 21.27
CA ILE A 199 3.63 10.55 21.03
C ILE A 199 2.99 11.52 22.01
N ALA A 200 3.78 12.41 22.61
CA ALA A 200 3.28 13.40 23.56
C ALA A 200 4.04 14.72 23.44
N GLY A 201 3.29 15.82 23.39
CA GLY A 201 3.81 17.17 23.21
C GLY A 201 3.57 18.06 24.42
N ILE A 202 4.62 18.78 24.84
CA ILE A 202 4.57 19.75 25.93
C ILE A 202 4.26 21.14 25.39
N TYR A 203 3.38 21.87 26.06
CA TYR A 203 3.19 23.30 25.81
C TYR A 203 4.42 24.10 26.27
N ASN A 204 5.02 24.85 25.35
CA ASN A 204 6.29 25.55 25.54
C ASN A 204 7.45 24.61 25.90
N GLY A 205 7.50 23.45 25.22
CA GLY A 205 8.48 22.42 25.50
C GLY A 205 8.75 21.53 24.29
N ARG A 206 9.15 20.30 24.59
CA ARG A 206 9.58 19.30 23.61
C ARG A 206 8.46 18.34 23.24
N LEU A 207 8.72 17.60 22.18
CA LEU A 207 7.90 16.47 21.72
C LEU A 207 8.64 15.19 22.13
N TYR A 208 7.91 14.17 22.58
CA TYR A 208 8.48 12.91 23.02
C TYR A 208 7.77 11.75 22.34
N THR A 209 8.53 10.71 21.97
CA THR A 209 8.02 9.45 21.43
C THR A 209 8.41 8.29 22.33
N SER A 210 7.61 7.23 22.31
CA SER A 210 7.88 6.00 23.06
C SER A 210 7.37 4.81 22.27
N SER A 211 8.14 3.72 22.24
CA SER A 211 7.79 2.42 21.61
C SER A 211 7.37 1.35 22.61
N ASP A 212 7.28 1.68 23.89
CA ASP A 212 7.02 0.76 24.99
C ASP A 212 5.96 1.29 25.96
N TYR A 213 4.99 2.03 25.41
CA TYR A 213 3.83 2.56 26.13
C TYR A 213 4.21 3.55 27.26
N GLY A 214 5.26 4.34 27.03
CA GLY A 214 5.71 5.40 27.91
C GLY A 214 6.63 4.94 29.04
N ILE A 215 7.25 3.75 28.94
CA ILE A 215 8.25 3.31 29.91
C ILE A 215 9.57 4.03 29.64
N ASN A 216 10.02 4.04 28.39
CA ASN A 216 11.16 4.81 27.91
C ASN A 216 10.69 5.83 26.87
N TRP A 217 11.37 6.97 26.81
CA TRP A 217 11.03 8.07 25.92
C TRP A 217 12.25 8.59 25.18
N THR A 218 12.04 8.91 23.90
CA THR A 218 12.97 9.65 23.06
C THR A 218 12.48 11.09 22.95
N GLU A 219 13.36 12.06 23.23
CA GLU A 219 13.07 13.48 23.00
C GLU A 219 13.29 13.82 21.52
N GLU A 220 12.26 14.29 20.85
CA GLU A 220 12.32 14.69 19.45
C GLU A 220 12.72 16.17 19.32
N GLN A 221 13.64 16.46 18.40
CA GLN A 221 14.16 17.80 18.14
C GLN A 221 13.80 18.30 16.72
N PRO A 222 12.52 18.52 16.40
CA PRO A 222 12.13 18.95 15.07
C PRO A 222 12.62 20.38 14.79
N ALA A 223 13.75 20.45 14.08
CA ALA A 223 14.45 21.63 13.54
C ALA A 223 14.69 22.79 14.52
N GLY A 224 15.90 22.83 15.08
CA GLY A 224 16.47 24.02 15.73
C GLY A 224 16.64 23.94 17.24
N ASP A 225 16.40 22.78 17.86
CA ASP A 225 16.53 22.59 19.32
C ASP A 225 15.80 23.70 20.12
N ILE A 226 14.58 24.06 19.68
CA ILE A 226 13.74 25.05 20.34
C ILE A 226 12.44 24.47 20.91
N ASN A 227 12.08 24.94 22.10
CA ASN A 227 10.77 24.67 22.70
C ASN A 227 9.65 25.25 21.84
N LYS A 228 8.55 24.50 21.71
CA LYS A 228 7.38 24.87 20.91
C LYS A 228 6.09 24.63 21.70
N PHE A 229 4.99 25.17 21.19
CA PHE A 229 3.66 24.95 21.75
C PHE A 229 2.97 23.80 21.01
N TRP A 230 3.19 22.55 21.44
CA TRP A 230 2.62 21.36 20.81
C TRP A 230 1.14 21.16 21.17
N TYR A 231 0.24 21.60 20.29
CA TYR A 231 -1.21 21.58 20.56
C TYR A 231 -1.93 20.33 20.07
N SER A 232 -1.35 19.62 19.11
CA SER A 232 -1.95 18.41 18.55
C SER A 232 -0.87 17.45 18.08
N CYS A 233 -1.15 16.16 18.23
CA CYS A 233 -0.35 15.09 17.67
C CYS A 233 -1.26 13.92 17.31
N SER A 234 -0.86 13.12 16.33
CA SER A 234 -1.57 11.89 15.93
C SER A 234 -0.58 10.88 15.36
N ILE A 235 -0.94 9.60 15.43
CA ILE A 235 -0.14 8.50 14.88
C ILE A 235 -1.02 7.65 13.96
N SER A 236 -0.49 7.22 12.81
CA SER A 236 -1.07 6.21 11.95
C SER A 236 0.03 5.27 11.45
N GLY A 237 0.01 4.01 11.91
CA GLY A 237 1.13 3.09 11.70
C GLY A 237 2.43 3.67 12.29
N ASN A 238 3.45 3.83 11.44
CA ASN A 238 4.75 4.38 11.81
C ASN A 238 4.87 5.90 11.54
N TYR A 239 3.81 6.52 11.03
CA TYR A 239 3.78 7.95 10.73
C TYR A 239 3.17 8.74 11.88
N MET A 240 3.87 9.78 12.28
CA MET A 240 3.45 10.70 13.32
C MET A 240 3.36 12.11 12.76
N ILE A 241 2.36 12.85 13.22
CA ILE A 241 2.18 14.24 12.87
C ILE A 241 2.00 15.06 14.14
N ALA A 242 2.65 16.23 14.20
CA ALA A 242 2.55 17.14 15.33
C ALA A 242 2.38 18.58 14.85
N GLY A 243 1.34 19.26 15.35
CA GLY A 243 1.06 20.66 15.06
C GLY A 243 1.53 21.58 16.19
N ALA A 244 2.39 22.55 15.86
CA ALA A 244 2.81 23.60 16.77
C ALA A 244 2.06 24.91 16.50
N SER A 245 1.77 25.70 17.55
CA SER A 245 1.10 27.01 17.39
C SER A 245 2.00 28.03 16.71
N SER A 246 1.40 28.83 15.82
CA SER A 246 2.07 29.89 15.05
C SER A 246 3.33 29.40 14.32
N ASP A 247 3.34 28.12 13.93
CA ASP A 247 4.49 27.44 13.35
C ASP A 247 4.03 26.36 12.36
N ARG A 248 4.96 25.48 11.95
CA ARG A 248 4.76 24.44 10.96
C ARG A 248 4.01 23.22 11.50
N LEU A 249 3.52 22.42 10.57
CA LEU A 249 3.16 21.03 10.79
C LEU A 249 4.41 20.16 10.65
N TYR A 250 4.67 19.32 11.64
CA TYR A 250 5.83 18.46 11.68
C TYR A 250 5.42 17.02 11.38
N LEU A 251 6.14 16.40 10.46
CA LEU A 251 5.99 15.00 10.10
C LEU A 251 7.21 14.26 10.62
N LEU A 252 6.97 13.28 11.48
CA LEU A 252 7.98 12.35 11.96
C LEU A 252 7.62 10.98 11.42
N THR A 253 8.57 10.35 10.74
CA THR A 253 8.46 8.93 10.41
C THR A 253 9.32 8.21 11.43
N ILE A 254 8.72 7.39 12.28
CA ILE A 254 9.52 6.43 13.03
C ILE A 254 9.92 5.39 11.98
N LEU A 255 11.21 5.40 11.62
CA LEU A 255 11.78 4.35 10.79
C LEU A 255 11.85 3.11 11.66
N VAL A 256 10.77 2.34 11.61
CA VAL A 256 10.75 1.00 12.20
C VAL A 256 11.15 0.11 11.06
N PRO A 257 12.23 -0.66 11.20
CA PRO A 257 12.50 -1.82 10.37
C PRO A 257 11.23 -2.65 10.24
N VAL A 258 10.59 -2.63 9.07
CA VAL A 258 9.44 -3.50 8.83
C VAL A 258 9.97 -4.74 8.15
N ILE A 259 9.71 -5.87 8.80
CA ILE A 259 9.90 -7.18 8.20
C ILE A 259 8.54 -7.68 7.73
N THR A 260 8.39 -7.93 6.43
CA THR A 260 7.21 -8.64 5.93
C THR A 260 7.61 -10.02 5.44
N THR A 261 6.97 -11.06 5.99
CA THR A 261 7.09 -12.43 5.50
C THR A 261 6.09 -12.61 4.35
N LEU A 262 6.60 -12.90 3.16
CA LEU A 262 5.80 -13.14 1.97
C LEU A 262 5.62 -14.65 1.76
N ALA A 263 4.49 -15.02 1.14
CA ALA A 263 4.17 -16.40 0.82
C ALA A 263 5.31 -17.10 0.07
N PRO A 264 5.59 -18.39 0.39
CA PRO A 264 6.61 -19.12 -0.33
C PRO A 264 6.25 -19.18 -1.81
N ASN A 265 7.21 -18.86 -2.66
CA ASN A 265 7.02 -18.91 -4.11
C ASN A 265 7.26 -20.33 -4.66
N LEU A 266 7.70 -21.26 -3.79
CA LEU A 266 7.98 -22.67 -4.09
C LEU A 266 7.97 -23.50 -2.78
N VAL A 267 7.34 -24.67 -2.81
CA VAL A 267 7.38 -25.72 -1.76
C VAL A 267 7.62 -27.05 -2.49
N GLU A 268 8.87 -27.51 -2.58
CA GLU A 268 9.25 -28.72 -3.35
C GLU A 268 10.41 -29.46 -2.65
N ASP A 269 10.44 -30.80 -2.73
CA ASP A 269 11.50 -31.68 -2.17
C ASP A 269 11.87 -31.41 -0.69
N GLY A 270 10.88 -31.10 0.14
CA GLY A 270 11.10 -30.82 1.56
C GLY A 270 11.76 -29.46 1.82
N ILE A 271 11.81 -28.58 0.82
CA ILE A 271 12.37 -27.23 0.91
C ILE A 271 11.31 -26.17 0.56
N ALA A 272 11.19 -25.12 1.38
CA ALA A 272 10.36 -23.95 1.07
C ALA A 272 11.22 -22.68 0.98
N ASN A 273 10.97 -21.85 -0.04
CA ASN A 273 11.64 -20.55 -0.19
C ASN A 273 10.73 -19.43 0.28
N LEU A 274 11.01 -18.89 1.47
CA LEU A 274 10.31 -17.72 1.98
C LEU A 274 11.00 -16.44 1.55
N ARG A 275 10.19 -15.43 1.26
CA ARG A 275 10.69 -14.09 1.01
C ARG A 275 10.49 -13.20 2.23
N LEU A 276 11.57 -12.51 2.57
CA LEU A 276 11.64 -11.48 3.57
C LEU A 276 11.75 -10.13 2.88
N ASN A 277 10.82 -9.22 3.13
CA ASN A 277 10.97 -7.84 2.73
C ASN A 277 11.41 -7.00 3.92
N LEU A 278 12.56 -6.33 3.80
CA LEU A 278 13.08 -5.37 4.77
C LEU A 278 12.82 -3.95 4.25
N GLU A 279 11.96 -3.21 4.94
CA GLU A 279 11.60 -1.84 4.60
C GLU A 279 12.06 -0.88 5.71
N ASP A 280 12.48 0.33 5.33
CA ASP A 280 12.86 1.42 6.23
C ASP A 280 14.03 1.09 7.18
N MET A 281 15.06 0.39 6.67
CA MET A 281 16.24 -0.07 7.44
C MET A 281 17.37 0.98 7.56
N SER A 282 17.12 2.23 7.14
CA SER A 282 18.19 3.22 6.97
C SER A 282 18.95 3.47 8.28
N GLY A 283 20.27 3.28 8.24
CA GLY A 283 21.17 3.49 9.39
C GLY A 283 21.37 2.26 10.27
N LEU A 284 20.79 1.11 9.93
CA LEU A 284 21.02 -0.14 10.65
C LEU A 284 22.01 -1.05 9.90
N THR A 285 22.83 -1.75 10.69
CA THR A 285 23.65 -2.86 10.20
C THR A 285 22.97 -4.15 10.64
N ILE A 286 22.58 -5.00 9.68
CA ILE A 286 21.96 -6.28 9.99
C ILE A 286 23.03 -7.36 10.12
N ASP A 287 23.10 -7.94 11.31
CA ASP A 287 24.10 -8.92 11.72
C ASP A 287 23.58 -10.36 11.54
N SER A 288 22.27 -10.60 11.56
CA SER A 288 21.71 -11.91 11.22
C SER A 288 20.24 -11.84 10.79
N VAL A 289 19.81 -12.86 10.04
CA VAL A 289 18.41 -13.10 9.66
C VAL A 289 18.07 -14.57 9.91
N GLY A 290 16.80 -14.84 10.18
CA GLY A 290 16.33 -16.19 10.42
C GLY A 290 14.82 -16.32 10.39
N TYR A 291 14.33 -17.46 10.86
CA TYR A 291 12.90 -17.73 10.96
C TYR A 291 12.56 -18.62 12.14
N TYR A 292 11.33 -18.48 12.61
CA TYR A 292 10.65 -19.44 13.45
C TYR A 292 9.74 -20.28 12.58
N CYS A 293 9.70 -21.60 12.79
CA CYS A 293 8.66 -22.44 12.21
C CYS A 293 8.19 -23.53 13.16
N ASP A 294 6.88 -23.79 13.18
CA ASP A 294 6.31 -25.04 13.69
C ASP A 294 4.89 -25.27 13.12
N GLU A 295 4.26 -26.36 13.54
CA GLU A 295 2.88 -26.74 13.19
C GLU A 295 1.80 -25.99 13.99
N ASN A 296 2.20 -25.13 14.94
CA ASN A 296 1.30 -24.35 15.78
C ASN A 296 1.18 -22.91 15.26
N ALA A 297 0.06 -22.25 15.53
CA ALA A 297 -0.15 -20.85 15.15
C ALA A 297 0.83 -19.84 15.81
N THR A 298 1.72 -20.30 16.69
CA THR A 298 2.76 -19.53 17.38
C THR A 298 4.12 -20.20 17.16
N PRO A 299 4.80 -19.93 16.03
CA PRO A 299 6.02 -20.64 15.67
C PRO A 299 7.13 -20.39 16.70
N SER A 300 7.69 -21.47 17.23
CA SER A 300 8.60 -21.42 18.38
C SER A 300 10.00 -21.97 18.12
N THR A 301 10.18 -22.83 17.10
CA THR A 301 11.50 -23.40 16.78
C THR A 301 12.31 -22.44 15.92
N GLU A 302 13.45 -21.97 16.44
CA GLU A 302 14.30 -20.97 15.77
C GLU A 302 15.35 -21.61 14.85
N TYR A 303 15.47 -21.07 13.63
CA TYR A 303 16.48 -21.41 12.65
C TYR A 303 17.22 -20.15 12.19
N ILE A 304 18.56 -20.20 12.24
CA ILE A 304 19.45 -19.08 11.92
C ILE A 304 20.17 -19.39 10.60
N GLU A 305 20.14 -18.46 9.63
CA GLU A 305 21.03 -18.53 8.47
C GLU A 305 22.37 -17.86 8.81
N THR A 306 23.39 -18.67 9.09
CA THR A 306 24.71 -18.19 9.53
C THR A 306 25.51 -17.53 8.40
N GLY A 307 26.25 -16.46 8.71
CA GLY A 307 27.25 -15.86 7.80
C GLY A 307 26.83 -14.55 7.12
N TRP A 308 25.71 -13.96 7.54
CA TRP A 308 25.19 -12.70 7.00
C TRP A 308 25.81 -11.48 7.67
N ARG A 309 26.31 -10.51 6.88
CA ARG A 309 26.60 -9.12 7.29
C ARG A 309 26.38 -8.20 6.10
N ALA A 310 25.43 -7.28 6.20
CA ALA A 310 25.20 -6.28 5.16
C ALA A 310 24.65 -4.98 5.76
N GLU A 311 25.15 -3.84 5.28
CA GLU A 311 24.47 -2.56 5.42
C GLU A 311 23.33 -2.54 4.39
N ILE A 312 22.09 -2.44 4.84
CA ILE A 312 20.89 -2.57 3.99
C ILE A 312 20.03 -1.33 4.19
N GLU A 313 19.64 -0.65 3.10
CA GLU A 313 18.65 0.43 3.15
C GLU A 313 17.22 -0.12 2.97
N THR A 314 17.00 -1.01 1.99
CA THR A 314 15.76 -1.80 1.75
C THR A 314 16.10 -3.05 0.92
N GLY A 315 15.31 -4.15 0.99
CA GLY A 315 15.54 -5.30 0.11
C GLY A 315 14.66 -6.54 0.33
N ILE A 316 14.55 -7.39 -0.70
CA ILE A 316 13.90 -8.70 -0.63
C ILE A 316 14.94 -9.81 -0.50
N TYR A 317 14.79 -10.68 0.49
CA TYR A 317 15.70 -11.76 0.82
C TYR A 317 15.00 -13.10 0.77
N ASN A 318 15.70 -14.14 0.31
CA ASN A 318 15.16 -15.51 0.30
C ASN A 318 15.72 -16.26 1.51
N ILE A 319 14.84 -16.89 2.29
CA ILE A 319 15.23 -17.85 3.32
C ILE A 319 14.80 -19.26 2.88
N TYR A 320 15.69 -20.23 3.08
CA TYR A 320 15.45 -21.62 2.74
C TYR A 320 15.07 -22.41 3.99
N ILE A 321 13.84 -22.91 4.04
CA ILE A 321 13.48 -23.97 4.99
C ILE A 321 14.05 -25.26 4.43
N LYS A 322 15.10 -25.81 5.04
CA LYS A 322 15.84 -26.97 4.50
C LYS A 322 15.14 -28.30 4.73
N THR A 323 14.12 -28.36 5.59
CA THR A 323 13.40 -29.60 5.90
C THR A 323 11.98 -29.29 6.32
N LEU A 324 11.01 -29.76 5.53
CA LEU A 324 9.58 -29.70 5.83
C LEU A 324 9.14 -31.02 6.50
N PRO A 325 8.22 -30.98 7.47
CA PRO A 325 7.56 -32.19 7.97
C PRO A 325 6.83 -32.93 6.85
N ALA A 326 6.79 -34.26 6.95
CA ALA A 326 6.16 -35.11 5.94
C ALA A 326 4.64 -35.21 6.15
N GLY A 327 3.88 -35.18 5.06
CA GLY A 327 2.40 -35.31 5.05
C GLY A 327 1.66 -33.97 4.92
N GLU A 328 0.33 -34.02 4.85
CA GLU A 328 -0.52 -32.82 4.85
C GLU A 328 -0.41 -32.11 6.21
N THR A 329 0.43 -31.09 6.30
CA THR A 329 0.65 -30.30 7.52
C THR A 329 0.68 -28.83 7.17
N THR A 330 -0.07 -28.01 7.91
CA THR A 330 0.05 -26.55 7.85
C THR A 330 1.26 -26.12 8.68
N LEU A 331 2.22 -25.47 8.06
CA LEU A 331 3.32 -24.82 8.77
C LEU A 331 3.02 -23.35 8.98
N TYR A 332 3.34 -22.86 10.17
CA TYR A 332 3.38 -21.44 10.48
C TYR A 332 4.84 -20.99 10.53
N VAL A 333 5.14 -19.92 9.83
CA VAL A 333 6.51 -19.38 9.73
C VAL A 333 6.49 -17.89 10.04
N GLN A 334 7.45 -17.46 10.85
CA GLN A 334 7.68 -16.06 11.16
C GLN A 334 9.15 -15.75 10.97
N ALA A 335 9.49 -14.89 10.03
CA ALA A 335 10.88 -14.53 9.81
C ALA A 335 11.31 -13.32 10.66
N TRP A 336 12.61 -13.17 10.92
CA TRP A 336 13.17 -12.15 11.81
C TRP A 336 14.56 -11.67 11.35
N ALA A 337 14.99 -10.51 11.84
CA ALA A 337 16.34 -9.98 11.66
C ALA A 337 16.86 -9.33 12.95
N ASP A 338 18.16 -9.46 13.21
CA ASP A 338 18.84 -8.82 14.32
C ASP A 338 19.80 -7.74 13.81
N ASP A 339 19.77 -6.57 14.43
CA ASP A 339 20.76 -5.52 14.18
C ASP A 339 22.04 -5.71 15.02
N SER A 340 23.07 -4.93 14.68
CA SER A 340 24.37 -4.93 15.37
C SER A 340 24.30 -4.47 16.84
N ASP A 341 23.18 -3.87 17.27
CA ASP A 341 22.95 -3.42 18.63
C ASP A 341 22.19 -4.47 19.47
N GLY A 342 21.81 -5.60 18.86
CA GLY A 342 21.14 -6.72 19.51
C GLY A 342 19.62 -6.60 19.57
N ASN A 343 19.01 -5.70 18.79
CA ASN A 343 17.56 -5.61 18.67
C ASN A 343 17.06 -6.61 17.63
N ARG A 344 15.97 -7.33 17.95
CA ARG A 344 15.30 -8.28 17.06
C ARG A 344 14.01 -7.69 16.50
N TYR A 345 13.89 -7.73 15.19
CA TYR A 345 12.70 -7.34 14.44
C TYR A 345 12.03 -8.61 13.90
N THR A 346 10.71 -8.74 14.03
CA THR A 346 9.96 -9.93 13.59
C THR A 346 8.87 -9.57 12.58
N GLY A 347 8.68 -10.43 11.59
CA GLY A 347 7.65 -10.26 10.58
C GLY A 347 6.28 -10.81 10.96
N SER A 348 5.32 -10.70 10.05
CA SER A 348 4.00 -11.32 10.20
C SER A 348 4.11 -12.84 10.14
N ILE A 349 3.30 -13.55 10.93
CA ILE A 349 3.18 -15.01 10.84
C ILE A 349 2.46 -15.35 9.54
N LEU A 350 3.06 -16.23 8.75
CA LEU A 350 2.50 -16.77 7.53
C LEU A 350 2.23 -18.27 7.71
N SER A 351 1.03 -18.73 7.33
CA SER A 351 0.71 -20.16 7.26
C SER A 351 0.72 -20.65 5.81
N PHE A 352 1.25 -21.84 5.56
CA PHE A 352 1.07 -22.53 4.27
C PHE A 352 0.98 -24.05 4.47
N ASP A 353 0.23 -24.69 3.59
CA ASP A 353 0.03 -26.15 3.63
C ASP A 353 1.11 -26.87 2.82
N ILE A 354 1.66 -27.94 3.39
CA ILE A 354 2.59 -28.85 2.69
C ILE A 354 1.77 -29.90 1.93
N PRO A 355 1.92 -30.01 0.60
CA PRO A 355 1.25 -31.06 -0.18
C PRO A 355 1.81 -32.46 0.15
N SER A 356 0.98 -33.50 0.04
CA SER A 356 1.49 -34.89 -0.02
C SER A 356 2.31 -35.11 -1.31
N GLU A 357 3.22 -36.10 -1.32
CA GLU A 357 4.21 -36.37 -2.40
C GLU A 357 3.65 -36.15 -3.82
N PRO A 358 4.45 -35.63 -4.77
CA PRO A 358 3.93 -35.21 -6.07
C PRO A 358 3.49 -36.44 -6.90
N GLU A 359 2.17 -36.62 -7.03
CA GLU A 359 1.61 -37.39 -8.14
C GLU A 359 1.84 -36.60 -9.43
N TYR A 360 2.53 -37.22 -10.40
CA TYR A 360 2.68 -36.68 -11.75
C TYR A 360 1.31 -36.49 -12.38
N THR A 361 0.81 -35.25 -12.36
CA THR A 361 -0.43 -34.85 -13.03
C THR A 361 -0.11 -34.38 -14.45
N GLU A 362 -0.94 -34.79 -15.42
CA GLU A 362 -0.85 -34.29 -16.79
C GLU A 362 -0.89 -32.76 -16.78
N LEU A 363 0.05 -32.12 -17.50
CA LEU A 363 0.11 -30.65 -17.59
C LEU A 363 -1.20 -30.13 -18.22
N PRO A 364 -1.85 -29.12 -17.62
CA PRO A 364 -3.07 -28.56 -18.18
C PRO A 364 -2.80 -27.86 -19.52
N ASP A 365 -3.74 -27.97 -20.47
CA ASP A 365 -3.67 -27.25 -21.74
C ASP A 365 -3.60 -25.73 -21.52
N ILE A 366 -2.63 -25.05 -22.15
CA ILE A 366 -2.60 -23.58 -22.15
C ILE A 366 -3.63 -23.05 -23.15
N ILE A 367 -4.58 -22.25 -22.65
CA ILE A 367 -5.51 -21.49 -23.47
C ILE A 367 -4.94 -20.07 -23.66
N PHE A 368 -4.55 -19.74 -24.89
CA PHE A 368 -4.12 -18.40 -25.25
C PHE A 368 -5.33 -17.52 -25.58
N PRO A 369 -5.53 -16.36 -24.91
CA PRO A 369 -6.49 -15.36 -25.38
C PRO A 369 -6.19 -14.91 -26.81
N GLU A 370 -7.26 -14.62 -27.56
CA GLU A 370 -7.16 -14.10 -28.93
C GLU A 370 -6.59 -12.67 -28.92
N LEU A 371 -5.66 -12.40 -29.83
CA LEU A 371 -5.13 -11.06 -30.02
C LEU A 371 -6.20 -10.17 -30.68
N PRO A 372 -6.34 -8.91 -30.24
CA PRO A 372 -7.25 -7.97 -30.89
C PRO A 372 -6.70 -7.60 -32.26
N ASP A 373 -7.58 -7.43 -33.24
CA ASP A 373 -7.20 -6.87 -34.53
C ASP A 373 -6.75 -5.42 -34.35
N ILE A 374 -5.52 -5.12 -34.75
CA ILE A 374 -5.01 -3.75 -34.82
C ILE A 374 -5.42 -3.21 -36.20
N PRO A 375 -6.45 -2.34 -36.29
CA PRO A 375 -6.90 -1.84 -37.57
C PRO A 375 -5.86 -0.91 -38.19
N ALA A 376 -5.65 -1.00 -39.49
CA ALA A 376 -4.91 0.01 -40.24
C ALA A 376 -5.55 1.39 -39.99
N ILE A 377 -4.73 2.42 -39.75
CA ILE A 377 -5.25 3.80 -39.75
C ILE A 377 -5.41 4.19 -41.22
N GLU A 378 -6.54 3.82 -41.84
CA GLU A 378 -6.88 4.28 -43.18
C GLU A 378 -7.21 5.79 -43.11
N ILE A 379 -6.23 6.58 -43.53
CA ILE A 379 -6.38 8.01 -43.79
C ILE A 379 -6.63 8.12 -45.29
N ASP A 380 -7.79 8.68 -45.66
CA ASP A 380 -8.20 8.89 -47.05
C ASP A 380 -7.32 10.00 -47.66
N LEU A 381 -6.09 9.65 -48.04
CA LEU A 381 -5.11 10.58 -48.61
C LEU A 381 -5.37 10.73 -50.12
N PRO A 382 -5.55 11.96 -50.64
CA PRO A 382 -5.71 12.14 -52.08
C PRO A 382 -4.35 11.94 -52.79
N ASN A 383 -4.36 11.10 -53.83
CA ASN A 383 -3.35 10.94 -54.89
C ASN A 383 -1.96 11.54 -54.64
N ILE A 384 -1.06 10.74 -54.06
CA ILE A 384 0.37 11.03 -54.00
C ILE A 384 0.94 10.92 -55.42
N ASN A 385 1.41 12.04 -55.99
CA ASN A 385 2.03 12.05 -57.32
C ASN A 385 3.53 11.72 -57.20
N TYR A 386 3.90 10.50 -57.59
CA TYR A 386 5.24 9.92 -57.39
C TYR A 386 6.36 10.43 -58.32
N ASN A 387 6.25 11.63 -58.88
CA ASN A 387 7.20 12.07 -59.90
C ASN A 387 8.08 13.26 -59.49
N ILE A 388 9.36 12.89 -59.34
CA ILE A 388 10.59 13.69 -59.44
C ILE A 388 11.01 14.39 -58.15
N GLY A 389 12.02 13.80 -57.50
CA GLY A 389 12.96 14.51 -56.62
C GLY A 389 12.43 14.87 -55.22
N LEU A 390 12.38 13.87 -54.34
CA LEU A 390 12.54 13.98 -52.88
C LEU A 390 11.78 15.06 -52.07
N ASP A 391 10.72 15.65 -52.61
CA ASP A 391 9.77 16.47 -51.84
C ASP A 391 8.34 15.95 -52.04
N LEU A 392 7.79 15.34 -50.99
CA LEU A 392 6.37 14.97 -50.88
C LEU A 392 5.56 16.27 -50.62
N TYR A 393 4.70 16.67 -51.55
CA TYR A 393 3.75 17.77 -51.33
C TYR A 393 2.33 17.23 -51.09
N LEU A 394 1.76 17.55 -49.92
CA LEU A 394 0.36 17.32 -49.59
C LEU A 394 -0.51 18.43 -50.21
N ASP A 395 -1.31 18.10 -51.23
CA ASP A 395 -2.07 19.09 -52.03
C ASP A 395 -3.45 19.46 -51.42
N ARG A 396 -3.60 19.40 -50.10
CA ARG A 396 -4.85 19.80 -49.41
C ARG A 396 -4.60 20.42 -48.04
N THR A 397 -5.28 21.52 -47.75
CA THR A 397 -5.38 22.08 -46.40
C THR A 397 -6.40 21.29 -45.58
N TYR A 398 -5.94 20.63 -44.50
CA TYR A 398 -6.81 19.88 -43.58
C TYR A 398 -7.78 20.80 -42.83
N THR A 399 -9.06 20.43 -42.77
CA THR A 399 -10.03 21.17 -41.98
C THR A 399 -9.98 20.73 -40.51
N ARG A 400 -10.51 21.57 -39.60
CA ARG A 400 -10.65 21.21 -38.18
C ARG A 400 -11.39 19.88 -37.97
N LYS A 401 -12.39 19.60 -38.83
CA LYS A 401 -13.17 18.36 -38.78
C LYS A 401 -12.32 17.14 -39.17
N ASP A 402 -11.42 17.28 -40.14
CA ASP A 402 -10.51 16.22 -40.55
C ASP A 402 -9.50 15.90 -39.43
N LEU A 403 -9.02 16.93 -38.74
CA LEU A 403 -8.13 16.79 -37.58
C LEU A 403 -8.83 16.15 -36.37
N GLU A 404 -10.10 16.50 -36.12
CA GLU A 404 -10.90 15.89 -35.04
C GLU A 404 -11.24 14.41 -35.33
N GLU A 405 -11.49 14.05 -36.59
CA GLU A 405 -11.71 12.66 -37.00
C GLU A 405 -10.42 11.83 -36.95
N LEU A 406 -9.29 12.39 -37.40
CA LEU A 406 -7.98 11.76 -37.26
C LEU A 406 -7.64 11.51 -35.79
N ARG A 407 -7.87 12.50 -34.93
CA ARG A 407 -7.71 12.36 -33.47
C ARG A 407 -8.51 11.21 -32.90
N ARG A 408 -9.78 11.08 -33.28
CA ARG A 408 -10.66 10.00 -32.83
C ARG A 408 -10.14 8.62 -33.26
N LYS A 409 -9.64 8.51 -34.49
CA LYS A 409 -9.00 7.29 -34.99
C LYS A 409 -7.72 6.95 -34.22
N CYS A 410 -6.87 7.94 -33.91
CA CYS A 410 -5.66 7.75 -33.12
C CYS A 410 -5.95 7.24 -31.69
N ILE A 411 -6.97 7.79 -31.01
CA ILE A 411 -7.37 7.33 -29.66
C ILE A 411 -7.83 5.87 -29.68
N ASN A 412 -8.65 5.49 -30.66
CA ASN A 412 -9.12 4.11 -30.79
C ASN A 412 -7.98 3.15 -31.14
N TYR A 413 -7.06 3.56 -32.02
CA TYR A 413 -5.89 2.78 -32.36
C TYR A 413 -4.96 2.57 -31.16
N GLU A 414 -4.71 3.63 -30.38
CA GLU A 414 -3.92 3.55 -29.14
C GLU A 414 -4.54 2.58 -28.15
N LYS A 415 -5.86 2.63 -27.94
CA LYS A 415 -6.56 1.68 -27.07
C LYS A 415 -6.40 0.22 -27.54
N ASN A 416 -6.65 -0.05 -28.82
CA ASN A 416 -6.50 -1.40 -29.39
C ASN A 416 -5.05 -1.90 -29.27
N TYR A 417 -4.07 -1.00 -29.42
CA TYR A 417 -2.66 -1.31 -29.25
C TYR A 417 -2.29 -1.60 -27.78
N ILE A 418 -2.85 -0.88 -26.82
CA ILE A 418 -2.69 -1.16 -25.39
C ILE A 418 -3.24 -2.55 -25.06
N ASP A 419 -4.47 -2.84 -25.50
CA ASP A 419 -5.10 -4.14 -25.28
C ASP A 419 -4.26 -5.28 -25.90
N PHE A 420 -3.71 -5.05 -27.10
CA PHE A 420 -2.76 -5.96 -27.76
C PHE A 420 -1.50 -6.21 -26.91
N CYS A 421 -0.86 -5.17 -26.39
CA CYS A 421 0.33 -5.29 -25.55
C CYS A 421 0.05 -6.00 -24.22
N LEU A 422 -1.10 -5.75 -23.60
CA LEU A 422 -1.51 -6.42 -22.37
C LEU A 422 -1.75 -7.92 -22.59
N ILE A 423 -2.42 -8.28 -23.69
CA ILE A 423 -2.66 -9.68 -24.05
C ILE A 423 -1.35 -10.40 -24.39
N LEU A 424 -0.41 -9.74 -25.07
CA LEU A 424 0.93 -10.30 -25.32
C LEU A 424 1.70 -10.54 -24.02
N ASN A 425 1.74 -9.58 -23.11
CA ASN A 425 2.42 -9.75 -21.82
C ASN A 425 1.79 -10.87 -20.99
N HIS A 426 0.45 -10.98 -21.01
CA HIS A 426 -0.27 -12.09 -20.41
C HIS A 426 0.13 -13.43 -21.04
N ASN A 427 0.15 -13.53 -22.37
CA ASN A 427 0.56 -14.74 -23.09
C ASN A 427 2.02 -15.13 -22.80
N THR A 428 2.93 -14.17 -22.71
CA THR A 428 4.33 -14.40 -22.32
C THR A 428 4.42 -14.94 -20.89
N LEU A 429 3.64 -14.41 -19.95
CA LEU A 429 3.62 -14.88 -18.57
C LEU A 429 2.99 -16.27 -18.44
N LEU A 430 1.93 -16.56 -19.20
CA LEU A 430 1.33 -17.90 -19.29
C LEU A 430 2.34 -18.94 -19.77
N VAL A 431 3.07 -18.65 -20.85
CA VAL A 431 4.12 -19.53 -21.39
C VAL A 431 5.26 -19.70 -20.37
N LYS A 432 5.74 -18.61 -19.76
CA LYS A 432 6.78 -18.67 -18.73
C LYS A 432 6.36 -19.58 -17.56
N ASN A 433 5.14 -19.39 -17.05
CA ASN A 433 4.62 -20.16 -15.92
C ASN A 433 4.39 -21.63 -16.29
N PHE A 434 3.89 -21.92 -17.49
CA PHE A 434 3.74 -23.29 -17.96
C PHE A 434 5.10 -23.98 -18.13
N LEU A 435 6.09 -23.33 -18.74
CA LEU A 435 7.43 -23.89 -18.91
C LEU A 435 8.11 -24.13 -17.56
N GLN A 436 7.93 -23.21 -16.60
CA GLN A 436 8.39 -23.39 -15.23
C GLN A 436 7.68 -24.59 -14.56
N SER A 437 6.37 -24.71 -14.74
CA SER A 437 5.61 -25.84 -14.21
C SER A 437 6.02 -27.18 -14.84
N ALA A 438 6.28 -27.21 -16.14
CA ALA A 438 6.78 -28.40 -16.82
C ALA A 438 8.22 -28.77 -16.39
N TYR A 439 9.07 -27.78 -16.09
CA TYR A 439 10.37 -28.01 -15.48
C TYR A 439 10.26 -28.61 -14.08
N ASN A 440 9.44 -28.00 -13.22
CA ASN A 440 9.23 -28.44 -11.85
C ASN A 440 8.62 -29.85 -11.77
N ASN A 441 7.70 -30.18 -12.67
CA ASN A 441 7.09 -31.52 -12.74
C ASN A 441 8.02 -32.58 -13.37
N GLY A 442 9.32 -32.30 -13.55
CA GLY A 442 10.29 -33.23 -14.14
C GLY A 442 10.02 -33.57 -15.60
N VAL A 443 9.07 -32.89 -16.25
CA VAL A 443 8.74 -33.04 -17.67
C VAL A 443 9.86 -32.46 -18.55
N LEU A 444 10.52 -31.40 -18.06
CA LEU A 444 11.66 -30.76 -18.70
C LEU A 444 12.94 -30.92 -17.87
N GLY A 445 14.06 -31.34 -18.48
CA GLY A 445 15.32 -31.56 -17.74
C GLY A 445 16.43 -30.55 -18.06
N GLY A 446 17.11 -30.05 -17.01
CA GLY A 446 18.37 -29.28 -17.08
C GLY A 446 18.32 -27.92 -16.36
N GLU A 447 19.33 -27.60 -15.54
CA GLU A 447 19.49 -26.26 -14.94
C GLU A 447 19.51 -25.21 -16.04
N ASN A 448 18.65 -24.19 -15.98
CA ASN A 448 18.61 -23.19 -17.03
C ASN A 448 18.50 -21.76 -16.48
N GLU A 449 19.61 -21.03 -16.57
CA GLU A 449 19.74 -19.58 -16.38
C GLU A 449 18.91 -18.74 -17.37
N MET A 450 18.09 -19.37 -18.23
CA MET A 450 17.25 -18.69 -19.21
C MET A 450 15.97 -18.09 -18.59
N PHE A 451 15.39 -18.72 -17.56
CA PHE A 451 14.17 -18.23 -16.90
C PHE A 451 14.37 -16.90 -16.17
N THR A 452 15.60 -16.64 -15.72
CA THR A 452 16.03 -15.38 -15.10
C THR A 452 16.25 -14.27 -16.14
N LYS A 453 16.42 -14.62 -17.43
CA LYS A 453 16.57 -13.67 -18.55
C LYS A 453 15.24 -13.25 -19.18
N ILE A 454 14.15 -13.98 -18.92
CA ILE A 454 12.79 -13.57 -19.33
C ILE A 454 12.31 -12.49 -18.37
N TYR A 455 12.55 -11.23 -18.73
CA TYR A 455 12.04 -10.08 -18.02
C TYR A 455 10.53 -9.94 -18.27
N PRO A 456 9.70 -9.71 -17.23
CA PRO A 456 8.47 -8.97 -17.44
C PRO A 456 8.86 -7.66 -18.12
N SER A 457 8.17 -7.22 -19.15
CA SER A 457 8.40 -5.86 -19.66
C SER A 457 8.02 -4.89 -18.53
N GLN A 458 8.98 -4.54 -17.68
CA GLN A 458 8.84 -3.73 -16.46
C GLN A 458 8.40 -2.27 -16.74
N GLN A 459 7.95 -1.97 -17.96
CA GLN A 459 7.53 -0.64 -18.39
C GLN A 459 6.04 -0.53 -18.72
N LEU A 460 5.23 -1.58 -18.60
CA LEU A 460 3.79 -1.47 -18.87
C LEU A 460 2.98 -0.89 -17.69
N THR A 461 3.43 -1.03 -16.45
CA THR A 461 2.56 -0.69 -15.30
C THR A 461 2.59 0.80 -14.90
N PRO A 462 3.72 1.53 -14.96
CA PRO A 462 3.70 2.98 -14.65
C PRO A 462 3.24 3.86 -15.83
N LEU A 463 3.50 3.46 -17.07
CA LEU A 463 3.36 4.33 -18.25
C LEU A 463 1.93 4.45 -18.81
N TYR A 464 1.03 3.52 -18.48
CA TYR A 464 -0.33 3.46 -19.05
C TYR A 464 -1.45 3.88 -18.07
N LEU A 465 -1.09 4.27 -16.85
CA LEU A 465 -2.04 4.69 -15.80
C LEU A 465 -2.20 6.20 -15.66
N GLU A 466 -1.41 7.01 -16.37
CA GLU A 466 -1.61 8.47 -16.37
C GLU A 466 -2.78 8.87 -17.28
N PRO A 467 -3.83 9.51 -16.74
CA PRO A 467 -4.94 9.95 -17.55
C PRO A 467 -4.48 10.98 -18.58
N LEU A 468 -4.77 10.68 -19.85
CA LEU A 468 -4.64 11.63 -20.94
C LEU A 468 -5.78 12.64 -20.88
N GLU A 469 -5.45 13.91 -20.67
CA GLU A 469 -6.38 15.02 -20.92
C GLU A 469 -6.91 14.89 -22.36
N PRO A 470 -8.24 14.77 -22.57
CA PRO A 470 -8.83 14.54 -23.88
C PRO A 470 -8.48 15.58 -24.94
N ASN A 471 -7.79 16.67 -24.57
CA ASN A 471 -7.42 17.82 -25.38
C ASN A 471 -5.96 17.83 -25.91
N ASP A 472 -5.07 16.93 -25.47
CA ASP A 472 -3.64 16.99 -25.85
C ASP A 472 -3.24 16.04 -27.02
N PHE A 473 -3.57 16.41 -28.25
CA PHE A 473 -3.23 15.62 -29.45
C PHE A 473 -1.71 15.41 -29.65
N LYS A 474 -0.89 16.39 -29.25
CA LYS A 474 0.58 16.32 -29.38
C LYS A 474 1.20 15.41 -28.32
N GLY A 475 0.66 15.42 -27.10
CA GLY A 475 1.08 14.51 -26.03
C GLY A 475 0.65 13.06 -26.24
N ILE A 476 -0.48 12.81 -26.91
CA ILE A 476 -0.89 11.47 -27.37
C ILE A 476 0.16 10.92 -28.34
N ILE A 477 0.49 11.70 -29.38
CA ILE A 477 1.44 11.29 -30.42
C ILE A 477 2.86 11.08 -29.87
N ASN A 478 3.39 12.00 -29.05
CA ASN A 478 4.75 11.87 -28.52
C ASN A 478 4.93 10.68 -27.57
N ARG A 479 3.90 10.34 -26.77
CA ARG A 479 3.90 9.10 -25.97
C ARG A 479 3.88 7.87 -26.86
N PHE A 480 3.07 7.88 -27.91
CA PHE A 480 3.02 6.82 -28.90
C PHE A 480 4.38 6.54 -29.54
N ILE A 481 5.13 7.60 -29.88
CA ILE A 481 6.49 7.51 -30.45
C ILE A 481 7.46 6.84 -29.47
N ASN A 482 7.50 7.26 -28.21
CA ASN A 482 8.48 6.80 -27.24
C ASN A 482 8.21 5.37 -26.72
N ASN A 483 6.95 4.96 -26.66
CA ASN A 483 6.55 3.69 -26.06
C ASN A 483 6.64 2.50 -27.05
N ASN A 484 6.56 2.75 -28.35
CA ASN A 484 6.50 1.68 -29.36
C ASN A 484 7.85 1.07 -29.71
N THR A 485 8.89 1.88 -29.83
CA THR A 485 10.23 1.41 -30.23
C THR A 485 10.85 0.46 -29.20
N SER A 486 10.62 0.71 -27.91
CA SER A 486 11.20 -0.08 -26.83
C SER A 486 10.47 -1.42 -26.61
N ASN A 487 9.14 -1.43 -26.77
CA ASN A 487 8.32 -2.60 -26.48
C ASN A 487 8.31 -3.66 -27.59
N SER A 488 8.34 -3.26 -28.87
CA SER A 488 8.37 -4.22 -29.99
C SER A 488 9.69 -5.00 -30.07
N MET A 489 10.81 -4.37 -29.69
CA MET A 489 12.12 -5.05 -29.64
C MET A 489 12.21 -6.05 -28.48
N GLY A 490 11.72 -5.69 -27.29
CA GLY A 490 11.74 -6.58 -26.13
C GLY A 490 10.82 -7.80 -26.27
N LEU A 491 9.63 -7.64 -26.87
CA LEU A 491 8.68 -8.73 -27.05
C LEU A 491 9.14 -9.74 -28.12
N ASN A 492 9.68 -9.29 -29.26
CA ASN A 492 10.24 -10.19 -30.28
C ASN A 492 11.43 -10.98 -29.72
N HIS A 493 12.30 -10.33 -28.94
CA HIS A 493 13.42 -11.00 -28.28
C HIS A 493 12.95 -12.12 -27.34
N ASN A 494 11.87 -11.91 -26.58
CA ASN A 494 11.30 -12.95 -25.73
C ASN A 494 10.76 -14.14 -26.55
N PHE A 495 10.05 -13.89 -27.67
CA PHE A 495 9.56 -14.97 -28.54
C PHE A 495 10.68 -15.76 -29.23
N ASP A 496 11.78 -15.10 -29.60
CA ASP A 496 12.95 -15.76 -30.17
C ASP A 496 13.61 -16.69 -29.14
N LEU A 497 13.78 -16.24 -27.90
CA LEU A 497 14.29 -17.08 -26.79
C LEU A 497 13.39 -18.30 -26.53
N PHE A 498 12.06 -18.13 -26.55
CA PHE A 498 11.13 -19.26 -26.38
C PHE A 498 11.20 -20.25 -27.54
N THR A 499 11.39 -19.76 -28.77
CA THR A 499 11.45 -20.59 -29.97
C THR A 499 12.77 -21.36 -30.06
N GLU A 500 13.88 -20.71 -29.72
CA GLU A 500 15.19 -21.36 -29.58
C GLU A 500 15.14 -22.49 -28.55
N TRP A 501 14.54 -22.25 -27.38
CA TRP A 501 14.40 -23.25 -26.33
C TRP A 501 13.55 -24.46 -26.77
N LEU A 502 12.40 -24.23 -27.43
CA LEU A 502 11.56 -25.32 -27.95
C LEU A 502 12.27 -26.14 -29.03
N ASN A 503 13.13 -25.51 -29.83
CA ASN A 503 13.91 -26.17 -30.88
C ASN A 503 15.09 -26.98 -30.31
N ASP A 504 15.79 -26.47 -29.29
CA ASP A 504 16.82 -27.22 -28.55
C ASP A 504 16.23 -28.47 -27.90
N TYR A 505 14.98 -28.42 -27.42
CA TYR A 505 14.28 -29.56 -26.86
C TYR A 505 13.91 -30.64 -27.91
N ASN A 506 13.67 -30.24 -29.17
CA ASN A 506 13.44 -31.16 -30.29
C ASN A 506 14.74 -31.82 -30.81
N TYR A 507 15.91 -31.25 -30.52
CA TYR A 507 17.22 -31.77 -30.94
C TYR A 507 17.79 -32.80 -29.95
N THR A 508 17.09 -33.91 -29.73
CA THR A 508 17.68 -35.07 -29.02
C THR A 508 17.38 -36.44 -29.64
N SER A 509 16.89 -36.50 -30.88
CA SER A 509 16.68 -37.81 -31.52
C SER A 509 17.98 -38.48 -32.00
N ASP A 510 19.12 -37.80 -32.09
CA ASP A 510 20.38 -38.44 -32.50
C ASP A 510 21.59 -37.94 -31.70
N GLY A 511 21.91 -38.69 -30.65
CA GLY A 511 23.31 -38.99 -30.36
C GLY A 511 24.01 -38.22 -29.25
N TYR A 512 23.49 -38.18 -28.03
CA TYR A 512 24.34 -38.18 -26.82
C TYR A 512 23.62 -38.91 -25.67
N LYS A 513 24.00 -40.17 -25.43
CA LYS A 513 23.56 -40.95 -24.27
C LYS A 513 24.23 -40.44 -23.01
N ALA A 514 23.46 -39.79 -22.12
CA ALA A 514 23.81 -39.64 -20.71
C ALA A 514 22.98 -40.62 -19.88
N SER A 515 23.66 -41.40 -19.04
CA SER A 515 23.21 -42.65 -18.41
C SER A 515 22.27 -42.49 -17.18
N TYR A 516 21.25 -41.63 -17.26
CA TYR A 516 20.17 -41.52 -16.25
C TYR A 516 18.78 -41.40 -16.91
N ILE A 517 18.55 -42.16 -17.98
CA ILE A 517 17.34 -42.07 -18.80
C ILE A 517 16.62 -43.42 -18.74
N THR A 518 15.65 -43.53 -17.83
CA THR A 518 14.61 -44.56 -17.91
C THR A 518 13.21 -44.02 -17.62
N PRO A 519 13.02 -42.94 -16.81
CA PRO A 519 11.72 -42.22 -16.77
C PRO A 519 11.55 -41.23 -17.95
N ARG A 520 12.66 -40.76 -18.54
CA ARG A 520 12.65 -39.67 -19.53
C ARG A 520 11.99 -40.06 -20.85
N GLU A 521 12.11 -41.31 -21.30
CA GLU A 521 11.54 -41.76 -22.59
C GLU A 521 10.00 -41.91 -22.55
N GLU A 522 9.40 -42.32 -21.43
CA GLU A 522 7.94 -42.36 -21.26
C GLU A 522 7.32 -40.95 -21.15
N ILE A 523 7.99 -40.04 -20.43
CA ILE A 523 7.59 -38.63 -20.28
C ILE A 523 7.63 -37.88 -21.62
N ILE A 524 8.64 -38.15 -22.46
CA ILE A 524 8.77 -37.59 -23.81
C ILE A 524 7.63 -38.08 -24.71
N THR A 525 7.24 -39.35 -24.61
CA THR A 525 6.21 -39.94 -25.47
C THR A 525 4.79 -39.44 -25.11
N ASN A 526 4.52 -39.18 -23.82
CA ASN A 526 3.20 -38.69 -23.37
C ASN A 526 2.99 -37.19 -23.61
N ASN A 527 4.04 -36.37 -23.63
CA ASN A 527 3.94 -34.91 -23.73
C ASN A 527 4.33 -34.34 -25.12
N GLU A 528 4.81 -35.18 -26.05
CA GLU A 528 5.11 -34.80 -27.44
C GLU A 528 3.95 -34.04 -28.14
N PRO A 529 2.66 -34.41 -27.96
CA PRO A 529 1.54 -33.70 -28.58
C PRO A 529 1.37 -32.27 -28.03
N THR A 530 1.52 -32.08 -26.72
CA THR A 530 1.41 -30.78 -26.03
C THR A 530 2.54 -29.85 -26.45
N VAL A 531 3.77 -30.35 -26.53
CA VAL A 531 4.93 -29.58 -27.01
C VAL A 531 4.74 -29.17 -28.48
N LYS A 532 4.30 -30.08 -29.36
CA LYS A 532 4.02 -29.73 -30.76
C LYS A 532 2.89 -28.71 -30.91
N TYR A 533 1.84 -28.83 -30.09
CA TYR A 533 0.73 -27.87 -30.05
C TYR A 533 1.19 -26.47 -29.63
N LEU A 534 1.98 -26.38 -28.56
CA LEU A 534 2.53 -25.13 -28.05
C LEU A 534 3.49 -24.46 -29.04
N THR A 535 4.39 -25.23 -29.65
CA THR A 535 5.28 -24.74 -30.71
C THR A 535 4.47 -24.18 -31.89
N SER A 536 3.39 -24.84 -32.29
CA SER A 536 2.49 -24.33 -33.35
C SER A 536 1.81 -23.01 -32.96
N LYS A 537 1.34 -22.88 -31.71
CA LYS A 537 0.69 -21.67 -31.21
C LYS A 537 1.66 -20.50 -31.04
N ILE A 538 2.86 -20.75 -30.52
CA ILE A 538 3.92 -19.73 -30.40
C ILE A 538 4.35 -19.23 -31.78
N ASN A 539 4.55 -20.13 -32.74
CA ASN A 539 4.84 -19.76 -34.14
C ASN A 539 3.70 -18.97 -34.80
N LYS A 540 2.44 -19.21 -34.41
CA LYS A 540 1.30 -18.40 -34.86
C LYS A 540 1.34 -17.00 -34.23
N LEU A 541 1.52 -16.91 -32.91
CA LEU A 541 1.64 -15.64 -32.18
C LEU A 541 2.81 -14.80 -32.71
N GLN A 542 3.98 -15.38 -32.92
CA GLN A 542 5.15 -14.68 -33.47
C GLN A 542 4.88 -14.09 -34.87
N ARG A 543 4.12 -14.81 -35.71
CA ARG A 543 3.68 -14.31 -37.03
C ARG A 543 2.69 -13.15 -36.91
N GLU A 544 1.73 -13.24 -36.00
CA GLU A 544 0.75 -12.17 -35.73
C GLU A 544 1.44 -10.92 -35.16
N VAL A 545 2.38 -11.08 -34.22
CA VAL A 545 3.23 -9.99 -33.71
C VAL A 545 4.06 -9.36 -34.81
N SER A 546 4.65 -10.17 -35.71
CA SER A 546 5.42 -9.66 -36.84
C SER A 546 4.55 -8.88 -37.84
N MET A 547 3.30 -9.30 -38.06
CA MET A 547 2.33 -8.58 -38.91
C MET A 547 1.92 -7.25 -38.26
N ALA A 548 1.51 -7.29 -36.99
CA ALA A 548 1.18 -6.11 -36.19
C ALA A 548 2.35 -5.11 -36.16
N SER A 549 3.57 -5.58 -35.95
CA SER A 549 4.78 -4.75 -35.93
C SER A 549 5.00 -4.02 -37.28
N ARG A 550 4.74 -4.69 -38.41
CA ARG A 550 4.79 -4.05 -39.73
C ARG A 550 3.69 -3.00 -39.90
N GLU A 551 2.48 -3.30 -39.46
CA GLU A 551 1.33 -2.40 -39.54
C GLU A 551 1.55 -1.14 -38.68
N ILE A 552 2.04 -1.32 -37.45
CA ILE A 552 2.41 -0.24 -36.54
C ILE A 552 3.50 0.64 -37.14
N LYS A 553 4.52 0.03 -37.75
CA LYS A 553 5.59 0.77 -38.42
C LYS A 553 5.05 1.58 -39.61
N HIS A 554 4.19 0.98 -40.43
CA HIS A 554 3.55 1.66 -41.55
C HIS A 554 2.72 2.87 -41.09
N ASN A 555 1.86 2.68 -40.08
CA ASN A 555 1.06 3.75 -39.48
C ASN A 555 1.94 4.84 -38.83
N PHE A 556 3.08 4.47 -38.26
CA PHE A 556 4.06 5.42 -37.72
C PHE A 556 4.68 6.29 -38.80
N ASP A 557 5.13 5.69 -39.90
CA ASP A 557 5.70 6.42 -41.03
C ASP A 557 4.67 7.41 -41.59
N LEU A 558 3.39 6.99 -41.69
CA LEU A 558 2.27 7.82 -42.12
C LEU A 558 2.00 9.01 -41.16
N MET A 559 1.95 8.74 -39.85
CA MET A 559 1.73 9.80 -38.85
C MET A 559 2.87 10.82 -38.82
N LYS A 560 4.12 10.35 -39.00
CA LYS A 560 5.30 11.21 -39.07
C LYS A 560 5.25 12.15 -40.29
N GLU A 561 4.80 11.65 -41.44
CA GLU A 561 4.60 12.44 -42.65
C GLU A 561 3.48 13.50 -42.50
N ILE A 562 2.44 13.25 -41.71
CA ILE A 562 1.36 14.22 -41.46
C ILE A 562 1.79 15.34 -40.49
N ILE A 563 2.76 15.05 -39.60
CA ILE A 563 3.28 16.01 -38.61
C ILE A 563 4.30 16.97 -39.23
N GLN A 564 5.09 16.48 -40.18
CA GLN A 564 6.07 17.26 -40.93
C GLN A 564 5.38 18.17 -41.94
#